data_AF-A0A954GAS6-F1
#
_entry.id   AF-A0A954GAS6-F1
#
_cell.length_a   1.000
_cell.length_b   1.000
_cell.length_c   1.000
_cell.angle_alpha   90.00
_cell.angle_beta   90.00
_cell.angle_gamma   90.00
#
_symmetry.space_group_name_H-M   'P 1'
#
loop_
_entity.id
_entity.type
_entity.pdbx_description
1 polymer ?
#
loop_
_entity_poly.entity_id
_entity_poly.type
_entity_poly.pdbx_seq_one_letter_code
_entity_poly.pdbx_strand_id
1 'polypeptide(L)'
;MEKSTQMYRMAERVRRNYNVVVEQRDVVDSGLTAINPATGLPWFVSHVDSLAAPGGDGMVLTPFQTIADAQAGPAADIIFTHAGSEFNNGPPITLAAGDRVLGEGQGVQHFIDIQGFGSRLLPNSPLFGSPLRPNSLVRPTFNNTVGDGVILASNSEFSGFILNQPTGRGVVGIGVSETNVNFVDVNDAVGEGIFLSSTTGSLSFLTTNVTNSAGNAFVVDGGDPLVRFDTGTITNTGAGRAVLIQNTTGSSVNMTGSTITDTNSQGILISNIGGGAVLDNVTITGSTNEGIHVTGGTANAIVTFRNTAQAATVIDSATDASVFVENYQGVFQMQDVSILNRNSTGILIENLSGNMSVVGNTTITNGGSVLATEHGIDVNNTSGNIAFSGNIGITGSAGQGISFDTGGNTGTFNVLGTTTISGTAAEAFIVLNDSPLIRMGNMILSNNSTTTSVLQINNAG
;
A
#
# COMPACT_ATOMS: atom_id res chain seq x y z
N MET A 1 46.39 26.45 -63.59
CA MET A 1 47.09 27.65 -63.09
C MET A 1 46.30 28.15 -61.89
N GLU A 2 46.64 27.60 -60.73
CA GLU A 2 45.97 27.81 -59.46
C GLU A 2 46.21 29.25 -58.97
N LYS A 3 45.13 30.00 -58.77
CA LYS A 3 45.17 31.32 -58.13
C LYS A 3 44.99 31.13 -56.61
N SER A 4 46.04 30.65 -55.94
CA SER A 4 46.06 30.44 -54.49
C SER A 4 46.89 31.52 -53.77
N THR A 5 46.62 32.80 -54.04
CA THR A 5 47.24 33.90 -53.28
C THR A 5 46.30 34.33 -52.15
N GLN A 6 46.86 34.60 -50.96
CA GLN A 6 46.10 35.11 -49.81
C GLN A 6 45.28 36.37 -50.15
N MET A 7 45.74 37.18 -51.12
CA MET A 7 45.00 38.31 -51.67
C MET A 7 43.66 37.95 -52.32
N TYR A 8 43.53 36.78 -52.98
CA TYR A 8 42.25 36.36 -53.57
C TYR A 8 41.24 35.91 -52.50
N ARG A 9 41.71 35.34 -51.38
CA ARG A 9 40.87 35.05 -50.21
C ARG A 9 40.40 36.33 -49.50
N MET A 10 41.17 37.42 -49.58
CA MET A 10 40.76 38.73 -49.05
C MET A 10 39.77 39.47 -49.97
N ALA A 11 39.74 39.13 -51.26
CA ALA A 11 38.81 39.69 -52.24
C ALA A 11 37.50 38.89 -52.37
N GLU A 12 37.44 37.69 -51.77
CA GLU A 12 36.23 36.88 -51.77
C GLU A 12 35.16 37.57 -50.91
N ARG A 13 34.07 38.00 -51.57
CA ARG A 13 32.99 38.72 -50.91
C ARG A 13 32.41 37.80 -49.83
N VAL A 14 32.61 38.16 -48.56
CA VAL A 14 32.02 37.43 -47.43
C VAL A 14 30.51 37.36 -47.66
N ARG A 15 30.01 36.19 -48.04
CA ARG A 15 28.57 35.92 -48.06
C ARG A 15 28.16 35.78 -46.60
N ARG A 16 27.80 36.91 -45.99
CA ARG A 16 27.14 36.90 -44.69
C ARG A 16 25.84 36.14 -44.88
N ASN A 17 25.54 35.23 -43.95
CA ASN A 17 24.21 34.65 -43.87
C ASN A 17 23.25 35.84 -43.67
N TYR A 18 22.47 36.19 -44.70
CA TYR A 18 21.60 37.37 -44.66
C TYR A 18 20.45 37.20 -43.67
N ASN A 19 20.17 35.96 -43.29
CA ASN A 19 19.20 35.63 -42.27
C ASN A 19 19.95 35.41 -40.96
N VAL A 20 19.98 36.46 -40.14
CA VAL A 20 20.24 36.29 -38.71
C VAL A 20 18.90 35.92 -38.09
N VAL A 21 18.82 34.81 -37.33
CA VAL A 21 17.68 34.57 -36.45
C VAL A 21 17.77 35.63 -35.36
N VAL A 22 17.04 36.73 -35.55
CA VAL A 22 17.11 37.90 -34.65
C VAL A 22 16.25 37.70 -33.41
N GLU A 23 15.26 36.80 -33.50
CA GLU A 23 14.33 36.52 -32.43
C GLU A 23 13.69 35.15 -32.68
N GLN A 24 13.80 34.25 -31.71
CA GLN A 24 12.93 33.08 -31.64
C GLN A 24 11.75 33.53 -30.78
N ARG A 25 10.62 33.84 -31.41
CA ARG A 25 9.37 34.10 -30.67
C ARG A 25 8.65 32.79 -30.48
N ASP A 26 8.29 32.50 -29.25
CA ASP A 26 7.21 31.57 -28.98
C ASP A 26 5.93 32.21 -29.54
N VAL A 27 5.42 31.65 -30.63
CA VAL A 27 4.10 31.99 -31.13
C VAL A 27 3.12 31.29 -30.21
N VAL A 28 2.48 32.06 -29.34
CA VAL A 28 1.38 31.56 -28.52
C VAL A 28 0.12 31.62 -29.37
N ASP A 29 -0.21 30.51 -30.02
CA ASP A 29 -1.52 30.34 -30.63
C ASP A 29 -2.55 30.22 -29.51
N SER A 30 -3.38 31.26 -29.35
CA SER A 30 -4.46 31.31 -28.38
C SER A 30 -5.81 30.99 -29.04
N GLY A 31 -6.75 30.48 -28.27
CA GLY A 31 -8.08 30.12 -28.77
C GLY A 31 -8.13 28.79 -29.54
N LEU A 32 -7.07 27.98 -29.48
CA LEU A 32 -7.11 26.60 -29.97
C LEU A 32 -7.98 25.74 -29.06
N THR A 33 -8.90 24.98 -29.65
CA THR A 33 -9.70 24.01 -28.93
C THR A 33 -8.86 22.77 -28.64
N ALA A 34 -8.76 22.39 -27.37
CA ALA A 34 -8.11 21.14 -26.98
C ALA A 34 -8.99 19.96 -27.42
N ILE A 35 -8.48 19.12 -28.32
CA ILE A 35 -9.18 17.92 -28.80
C ILE A 35 -8.68 16.70 -28.04
N ASN A 36 -9.62 15.91 -27.50
CA ASN A 36 -9.36 14.63 -26.87
C ASN A 36 -8.98 13.60 -27.95
N PRO A 37 -7.75 13.04 -27.93
CA PRO A 37 -7.32 12.10 -28.95
C PRO A 37 -8.07 10.76 -28.92
N ALA A 38 -8.71 10.40 -27.81
CA ALA A 38 -9.47 9.17 -27.69
C ALA A 38 -10.85 9.24 -28.39
N THR A 39 -11.49 10.42 -28.36
CA THR A 39 -12.84 10.61 -28.90
C THR A 39 -12.86 11.42 -30.20
N GLY A 40 -11.81 12.20 -30.47
CA GLY A 40 -11.78 13.19 -31.55
C GLY A 40 -12.67 14.41 -31.31
N LEU A 41 -13.23 14.55 -30.10
CA LEU A 41 -14.09 15.67 -29.71
C LEU A 41 -13.32 16.68 -28.83
N PRO A 42 -13.79 17.94 -28.72
CA PRO A 42 -13.25 18.87 -27.73
C PRO A 42 -13.33 18.32 -26.31
N TRP A 43 -12.30 18.61 -25.49
CA TRP A 43 -12.38 18.42 -24.05
C TRP A 43 -13.39 19.39 -23.44
N PHE A 44 -14.28 18.87 -22.60
CA PHE A 44 -15.20 19.66 -21.77
C PHE A 44 -14.82 19.52 -20.29
N VAL A 45 -14.62 20.67 -19.64
CA VAL A 45 -14.27 20.74 -18.22
C VAL A 45 -15.33 21.55 -17.48
N SER A 46 -15.95 20.94 -16.48
CA SER A 46 -16.85 21.61 -15.55
C SER A 46 -16.09 22.00 -14.29
N HIS A 47 -16.12 23.28 -13.95
CA HIS A 47 -15.48 23.80 -12.76
C HIS A 47 -16.42 23.75 -11.56
N VAL A 48 -15.88 23.38 -10.40
CA VAL A 48 -16.59 23.35 -9.11
C VAL A 48 -15.83 24.20 -8.09
N ASP A 49 -16.56 25.05 -7.36
CA ASP A 49 -16.02 25.84 -6.26
C ASP A 49 -17.10 26.01 -5.18
N SER A 50 -16.84 25.52 -3.97
CA SER A 50 -17.82 25.60 -2.87
C SER A 50 -18.11 27.03 -2.42
N LEU A 51 -17.25 28.00 -2.76
CA LEU A 51 -17.42 29.42 -2.45
C LEU A 51 -18.19 30.18 -3.55
N ALA A 52 -18.50 29.53 -4.67
CA ALA A 52 -19.27 30.14 -5.74
C ALA A 52 -20.73 30.35 -5.34
N ALA A 53 -21.38 31.29 -6.03
CA ALA A 53 -22.81 31.51 -5.87
C ALA A 53 -23.60 30.29 -6.39
N PRO A 54 -24.72 29.91 -5.74
CA PRO A 54 -25.59 28.85 -6.25
C PRO A 54 -26.08 29.14 -7.67
N GLY A 55 -26.21 28.07 -8.48
CA GLY A 55 -26.74 28.17 -9.85
C GLY A 55 -25.71 28.52 -10.94
N GLY A 56 -24.41 28.33 -10.67
CA GLY A 56 -23.37 28.39 -11.71
C GLY A 56 -23.61 27.41 -12.85
N ASP A 57 -22.94 27.63 -13.98
CA ASP A 57 -23.07 26.84 -15.21
C ASP A 57 -21.84 25.95 -15.50
N GLY A 58 -20.87 25.93 -14.59
CA GLY A 58 -19.67 25.12 -14.68
C GLY A 58 -18.53 25.76 -15.47
N MET A 59 -18.68 27.01 -15.96
CA MET A 59 -17.56 27.74 -16.54
C MET A 59 -16.55 28.19 -15.49
N VAL A 60 -15.31 28.47 -15.89
CA VAL A 60 -14.21 28.94 -15.02
C VAL A 60 -14.62 30.12 -14.12
N LEU A 61 -15.41 31.06 -14.63
CA LEU A 61 -15.83 32.27 -13.92
C LEU A 61 -17.18 32.13 -13.21
N THR A 62 -17.95 31.10 -13.55
CA THR A 62 -19.27 30.78 -12.98
C THR A 62 -19.34 29.29 -12.65
N PRO A 63 -18.42 28.78 -11.79
CA PRO A 63 -18.34 27.35 -11.49
C PRO A 63 -19.59 26.88 -10.74
N PHE A 64 -19.86 25.57 -10.83
CA PHE A 64 -20.88 24.95 -9.99
C PHE A 64 -20.49 25.05 -8.50
N GLN A 65 -21.47 25.14 -7.62
CA GLN A 65 -21.22 25.18 -6.18
C GLN A 65 -20.85 23.79 -5.63
N THR A 66 -21.39 22.72 -6.21
CA THR A 66 -21.17 21.35 -5.75
C THR A 66 -20.76 20.41 -6.89
N ILE A 67 -20.10 19.30 -6.54
CA ILE A 67 -19.78 18.24 -7.51
C ILE A 67 -21.05 17.60 -8.05
N ALA A 68 -22.09 17.43 -7.22
CA ALA A 68 -23.36 16.86 -7.65
C ALA A 68 -24.04 17.73 -8.72
N ASP A 69 -23.98 19.06 -8.59
CA ASP A 69 -24.48 19.98 -9.63
C ASP A 69 -23.69 19.85 -10.93
N ALA A 70 -22.37 19.66 -10.85
CA ALA A 70 -21.54 19.41 -12.04
C ALA A 70 -21.87 18.07 -12.72
N GLN A 71 -22.13 17.02 -11.94
CA GLN A 71 -22.55 15.72 -12.47
C GLN A 71 -23.96 15.74 -13.07
N ALA A 72 -24.86 16.58 -12.54
CA ALA A 72 -26.20 16.78 -13.07
C ALA A 72 -26.25 17.78 -14.25
N GLY A 73 -25.18 18.55 -14.44
CA GLY A 73 -25.04 19.56 -15.46
C GLY A 73 -24.82 18.98 -16.87
N PRO A 74 -24.38 19.82 -17.82
CA PRO A 74 -23.96 19.36 -19.13
C PRO A 74 -22.86 18.31 -19.03
N ALA A 75 -22.88 17.30 -19.92
CA ALA A 75 -21.86 16.27 -19.95
C ALA A 75 -20.45 16.89 -20.09
N ALA A 76 -19.57 16.55 -19.17
CA ALA A 76 -18.18 16.98 -19.14
C ALA A 76 -17.26 15.76 -19.05
N ASP A 77 -16.09 15.86 -19.64
CA ASP A 77 -15.06 14.82 -19.53
C ASP A 77 -14.33 14.90 -18.19
N ILE A 78 -14.29 16.09 -17.59
CA ILE A 78 -13.57 16.39 -16.35
C ILE A 78 -14.41 17.29 -15.46
N ILE A 79 -14.53 16.93 -14.18
CA ILE A 79 -15.00 17.81 -13.12
C ILE A 79 -13.78 18.30 -12.34
N PHE A 80 -13.48 19.59 -12.46
CA PHE A 80 -12.30 20.22 -11.87
C PHE A 80 -12.69 21.09 -10.67
N THR A 81 -12.35 20.62 -9.46
CA THR A 81 -12.72 21.26 -8.20
C THR A 81 -11.58 22.16 -7.71
N HIS A 82 -11.88 23.44 -7.50
CA HIS A 82 -10.90 24.47 -7.15
C HIS A 82 -10.34 24.29 -5.73
N ALA A 83 -9.06 24.66 -5.55
CA ALA A 83 -8.37 24.60 -4.27
C ALA A 83 -9.09 25.39 -3.17
N GLY A 84 -9.09 24.88 -1.94
CA GLY A 84 -9.76 25.50 -0.80
C GLY A 84 -11.28 25.40 -0.82
N SER A 85 -11.85 24.58 -1.69
CA SER A 85 -13.27 24.21 -1.60
C SER A 85 -13.49 23.30 -0.38
N GLU A 86 -14.55 23.57 0.38
CA GLU A 86 -14.93 22.83 1.58
C GLU A 86 -16.38 22.37 1.47
N PHE A 87 -16.60 21.06 1.58
CA PHE A 87 -17.91 20.42 1.53
C PHE A 87 -18.21 19.79 2.88
N ASN A 88 -19.05 20.45 3.67
CA ASN A 88 -19.33 20.06 5.05
C ASN A 88 -20.68 19.35 5.16
N ASN A 89 -20.71 18.17 5.80
CA ASN A 89 -21.94 17.38 6.01
C ASN A 89 -22.69 17.05 4.70
N GLY A 90 -21.95 16.92 3.60
CA GLY A 90 -22.50 16.60 2.28
C GLY A 90 -22.79 15.10 2.10
N PRO A 91 -23.53 14.73 1.05
CA PRO A 91 -23.67 13.32 0.66
C PRO A 91 -22.35 12.77 0.07
N PRO A 92 -22.24 11.44 -0.08
CA PRO A 92 -21.09 10.80 -0.74
C PRO A 92 -20.91 11.30 -2.18
N ILE A 93 -19.66 11.37 -2.64
CA ILE A 93 -19.36 11.56 -4.06
C ILE A 93 -19.56 10.22 -4.75
N THR A 94 -20.54 10.12 -5.66
CA THR A 94 -20.77 8.89 -6.43
C THR A 94 -20.33 9.11 -7.85
N LEU A 95 -19.30 8.40 -8.30
CA LEU A 95 -18.78 8.51 -9.65
C LEU A 95 -19.64 7.71 -10.64
N ALA A 96 -19.77 8.21 -11.85
CA ALA A 96 -20.23 7.42 -13.00
C ALA A 96 -19.03 6.81 -13.73
N ALA A 97 -19.30 5.79 -14.56
CA ALA A 97 -18.24 5.12 -15.31
C ALA A 97 -17.60 6.09 -16.31
N GLY A 98 -16.28 6.20 -16.28
CA GLY A 98 -15.53 7.17 -17.10
C GLY A 98 -15.34 8.55 -16.46
N ASP A 99 -15.96 8.84 -15.31
CA ASP A 99 -15.84 10.15 -14.66
C ASP A 99 -14.38 10.43 -14.28
N ARG A 100 -13.94 11.67 -14.52
CA ARG A 100 -12.67 12.21 -14.01
C ARG A 100 -12.97 13.38 -13.08
N VAL A 101 -12.85 13.16 -11.78
CA VAL A 101 -13.07 14.18 -10.75
C VAL A 101 -11.73 14.54 -10.13
N LEU A 102 -11.28 15.77 -10.39
CA LEU A 102 -9.91 16.22 -10.14
C LEU A 102 -9.93 17.47 -9.24
N GLY A 103 -9.26 17.39 -8.10
CA GLY A 103 -9.11 18.45 -7.11
C GLY A 103 -7.78 19.17 -7.26
N GLU A 104 -7.85 20.50 -7.32
CA GLU A 104 -6.69 21.38 -7.37
C GLU A 104 -6.15 21.63 -5.96
N GLY A 105 -4.83 21.60 -5.74
CA GLY A 105 -4.29 21.96 -4.43
C GLY A 105 -2.98 21.28 -4.11
N GLN A 106 -2.23 21.84 -3.17
CA GLN A 106 -1.03 21.26 -2.55
C GLN A 106 0.01 20.74 -3.55
N GLY A 107 0.13 21.41 -4.70
CA GLY A 107 1.07 21.04 -5.76
C GLY A 107 0.67 19.80 -6.57
N VAL A 108 -0.55 19.27 -6.40
CA VAL A 108 -1.09 18.20 -7.23
C VAL A 108 -1.25 18.71 -8.67
N GLN A 109 -0.72 17.93 -9.60
CA GLN A 109 -0.71 18.23 -11.03
C GLN A 109 -1.56 17.21 -11.78
N HIS A 110 -2.47 17.71 -12.60
CA HIS A 110 -3.36 16.89 -13.41
C HIS A 110 -3.06 17.09 -14.89
N PHE A 111 -2.97 16.00 -15.64
CA PHE A 111 -2.62 16.06 -17.05
C PHE A 111 -3.77 15.57 -17.94
N ILE A 112 -3.86 16.18 -19.13
CA ILE A 112 -4.73 15.76 -20.21
C ILE A 112 -3.93 15.59 -21.49
N ASP A 113 -4.28 14.58 -22.29
CA ASP A 113 -3.69 14.42 -23.61
C ASP A 113 -4.46 15.26 -24.62
N ILE A 114 -3.73 16.04 -25.42
CA ILE A 114 -4.28 16.89 -26.46
C ILE A 114 -3.77 16.40 -27.82
N GLN A 115 -4.69 16.14 -28.75
CA GLN A 115 -4.35 15.67 -30.09
C GLN A 115 -3.34 16.61 -30.77
N GLY A 116 -2.21 16.05 -31.23
CA GLY A 116 -1.14 16.80 -31.87
C GLY A 116 -0.15 17.49 -30.92
N PHE A 117 -0.45 17.55 -29.62
CA PHE A 117 0.41 18.19 -28.61
C PHE A 117 0.90 17.24 -27.51
N GLY A 118 0.24 16.08 -27.32
CA GLY A 118 0.54 15.11 -26.27
C GLY A 118 0.04 15.59 -24.90
N SER A 119 0.63 15.04 -23.84
CA SER A 119 0.24 15.34 -22.45
C SER A 119 0.54 16.80 -22.08
N ARG A 120 -0.45 17.48 -21.50
CA ARG A 120 -0.38 18.87 -21.04
C ARG A 120 -1.02 19.00 -19.65
N LEU A 121 -0.39 19.81 -18.81
CA LEU A 121 -0.86 20.13 -17.48
C LEU A 121 -2.16 20.95 -17.57
N LEU A 122 -3.17 20.59 -16.78
CA LEU A 122 -4.37 21.40 -16.60
C LEU A 122 -3.99 22.72 -15.91
N PRO A 123 -4.41 23.87 -16.45
CA PRO A 123 -4.18 25.16 -15.81
C PRO A 123 -4.86 25.24 -14.43
N ASN A 124 -4.24 26.01 -13.54
CA ASN A 124 -4.81 26.33 -12.25
C ASN A 124 -6.06 27.22 -12.39
N SER A 125 -6.96 27.14 -11.41
CA SER A 125 -8.12 28.02 -11.29
C SER A 125 -7.70 29.48 -11.05
N PRO A 126 -8.52 30.48 -11.42
CA PRO A 126 -8.16 31.90 -11.29
C PRO A 126 -7.84 32.36 -9.87
N LEU A 127 -8.35 31.65 -8.85
CA LEU A 127 -8.17 32.00 -7.44
C LEU A 127 -7.11 31.14 -6.74
N PHE A 128 -6.46 30.22 -7.45
CA PHE A 128 -5.38 29.40 -6.89
C PHE A 128 -4.22 30.26 -6.39
N GLY A 129 -3.80 30.04 -5.14
CA GLY A 129 -2.74 30.83 -4.49
C GLY A 129 -3.09 32.31 -4.28
N SER A 130 -4.35 32.72 -4.51
CA SER A 130 -4.77 34.09 -4.24
C SER A 130 -4.77 34.37 -2.74
N PRO A 131 -4.18 35.49 -2.28
CA PRO A 131 -4.23 35.88 -0.87
C PRO A 131 -5.64 36.30 -0.42
N LEU A 132 -6.55 36.52 -1.37
CA LEU A 132 -7.95 36.89 -1.10
C LEU A 132 -8.86 35.69 -0.82
N ARG A 133 -8.36 34.46 -1.03
CA ARG A 133 -9.11 33.23 -0.82
C ARG A 133 -8.49 32.43 0.33
N PRO A 134 -9.24 32.11 1.40
CA PRO A 134 -8.78 31.20 2.44
C PRO A 134 -8.40 29.85 1.84
N ASN A 135 -7.33 29.23 2.34
CA ASN A 135 -6.95 27.88 1.95
C ASN A 135 -6.76 27.69 0.43
N SER A 136 -6.42 28.75 -0.32
CA SER A 136 -6.31 28.74 -1.80
C SER A 136 -5.21 27.86 -2.37
N LEU A 137 -4.45 27.19 -1.51
CA LEU A 137 -3.44 26.18 -1.83
C LEU A 137 -3.79 24.80 -1.28
N VAL A 138 -4.88 24.65 -0.51
CA VAL A 138 -5.29 23.37 0.10
C VAL A 138 -6.15 22.60 -0.91
N ARG A 139 -6.02 21.27 -0.94
CA ARG A 139 -6.89 20.42 -1.77
C ARG A 139 -8.36 20.56 -1.32
N PRO A 140 -9.34 20.40 -2.24
CA PRO A 140 -10.74 20.34 -1.86
C PRO A 140 -10.96 19.29 -0.76
N THR A 141 -11.69 19.70 0.27
CA THR A 141 -11.87 18.92 1.47
C THR A 141 -13.33 18.61 1.70
N PHE A 142 -13.64 17.34 1.88
CA PHE A 142 -14.93 16.86 2.37
C PHE A 142 -14.81 16.63 3.86
N ASN A 143 -15.59 17.36 4.67
CA ASN A 143 -15.63 17.17 6.11
C ASN A 143 -16.95 16.55 6.53
N ASN A 144 -16.89 15.50 7.33
CA ASN A 144 -18.07 14.87 7.93
C ASN A 144 -19.08 14.39 6.88
N THR A 145 -18.60 13.81 5.76
CA THR A 145 -19.49 13.27 4.73
C THR A 145 -20.47 12.28 5.35
N VAL A 146 -21.76 12.46 5.06
CA VAL A 146 -22.83 11.60 5.58
C VAL A 146 -22.86 10.31 4.75
N GLY A 147 -22.28 9.25 5.31
CA GLY A 147 -22.06 7.97 4.63
C GLY A 147 -20.61 7.84 4.14
N ASP A 148 -20.43 7.16 3.02
CA ASP A 148 -19.11 6.97 2.43
C ASP A 148 -18.54 8.29 1.87
N GLY A 149 -17.22 8.43 1.80
CA GLY A 149 -16.56 9.60 1.23
C GLY A 149 -16.73 9.67 -0.29
N VAL A 150 -16.17 8.68 -0.99
CA VAL A 150 -16.32 8.50 -2.45
C VAL A 150 -16.65 7.06 -2.80
N ILE A 151 -17.61 6.89 -3.71
CA ILE A 151 -18.04 5.63 -4.30
C ILE A 151 -17.55 5.63 -5.75
N LEU A 152 -16.61 4.73 -6.05
CA LEU A 152 -15.97 4.58 -7.35
C LEU A 152 -16.91 3.90 -8.35
N ALA A 153 -16.64 4.12 -9.64
CA ALA A 153 -17.23 3.38 -10.75
C ALA A 153 -16.12 2.88 -11.69
N SER A 154 -16.45 1.99 -12.62
CA SER A 154 -15.42 1.49 -13.54
C SER A 154 -14.89 2.57 -14.48
N ASN A 155 -13.60 2.52 -14.83
CA ASN A 155 -12.94 3.52 -15.69
C ASN A 155 -12.96 4.95 -15.10
N SER A 156 -13.13 5.12 -13.79
CA SER A 156 -13.16 6.44 -13.15
C SER A 156 -11.80 6.88 -12.61
N GLU A 157 -11.56 8.19 -12.58
CA GLU A 157 -10.44 8.84 -11.92
C GLU A 157 -10.93 9.78 -10.81
N PHE A 158 -10.39 9.61 -9.60
CA PHE A 158 -10.63 10.51 -8.45
C PHE A 158 -9.30 10.95 -7.87
N SER A 159 -9.00 12.24 -7.92
CA SER A 159 -7.66 12.69 -7.53
C SER A 159 -7.61 14.06 -6.89
N GLY A 160 -6.73 14.26 -5.91
CA GLY A 160 -6.45 15.58 -5.33
C GLY A 160 -7.47 16.03 -4.28
N PHE A 161 -7.97 15.10 -3.46
CA PHE A 161 -8.97 15.39 -2.43
C PHE A 161 -8.52 14.99 -1.03
N ILE A 162 -9.12 15.63 -0.03
CA ILE A 162 -9.05 15.23 1.37
C ILE A 162 -10.45 14.79 1.81
N LEU A 163 -10.58 13.56 2.28
CA LEU A 163 -11.79 12.97 2.83
C LEU A 163 -11.62 12.87 4.35
N ASN A 164 -12.22 13.81 5.07
CA ASN A 164 -12.05 13.97 6.52
C ASN A 164 -13.33 13.55 7.26
N GLN A 165 -13.21 12.53 8.12
CA GLN A 165 -14.27 12.01 8.98
C GLN A 165 -15.55 11.57 8.23
N PRO A 166 -15.47 10.79 7.13
CA PRO A 166 -16.69 10.20 6.56
C PRO A 166 -17.37 9.32 7.63
N THR A 167 -18.69 9.44 7.78
CA THR A 167 -19.44 8.66 8.78
C THR A 167 -19.62 7.20 8.39
N GLY A 168 -19.28 6.85 7.15
CA GLY A 168 -19.10 5.50 6.63
C GLY A 168 -17.63 5.28 6.27
N ARG A 169 -17.38 4.75 5.07
CA ARG A 169 -16.03 4.42 4.58
C ARG A 169 -15.39 5.61 3.87
N GLY A 170 -14.07 5.62 3.70
CA GLY A 170 -13.39 6.65 2.92
C GLY A 170 -13.61 6.51 1.42
N VAL A 171 -12.98 5.51 0.82
CA VAL A 171 -13.07 5.19 -0.61
C VAL A 171 -13.69 3.81 -0.78
N VAL A 172 -14.70 3.70 -1.63
CA VAL A 172 -15.46 2.46 -1.84
C VAL A 172 -15.46 2.06 -3.30
N GLY A 173 -15.02 0.83 -3.59
CA GLY A 173 -15.13 0.21 -4.91
C GLY A 173 -15.79 -1.15 -4.81
N ILE A 174 -17.01 -1.30 -5.31
CA ILE A 174 -17.75 -2.58 -5.29
C ILE A 174 -18.09 -2.99 -6.72
N GLY A 175 -17.57 -4.13 -7.17
CA GLY A 175 -17.83 -4.62 -8.53
C GLY A 175 -17.25 -3.72 -9.63
N VAL A 176 -16.24 -2.91 -9.33
CA VAL A 176 -15.61 -1.95 -10.25
C VAL A 176 -14.30 -2.49 -10.83
N SER A 177 -13.85 -1.84 -11.90
CA SER A 177 -12.60 -2.14 -12.61
C SER A 177 -11.99 -0.89 -13.23
N GLU A 178 -10.68 -0.89 -13.50
CA GLU A 178 -9.98 0.21 -14.18
C GLU A 178 -10.14 1.56 -13.48
N THR A 179 -9.92 1.59 -12.15
CA THR A 179 -10.07 2.82 -11.35
C THR A 179 -8.73 3.44 -10.99
N ASN A 180 -8.68 4.77 -10.97
CA ASN A 180 -7.49 5.52 -10.60
C ASN A 180 -7.78 6.49 -9.44
N VAL A 181 -7.14 6.30 -8.30
CA VAL A 181 -7.32 7.12 -7.09
C VAL A 181 -5.97 7.68 -6.65
N ASN A 182 -5.71 8.97 -6.88
CA ASN A 182 -4.37 9.52 -6.67
C ASN A 182 -4.38 10.77 -5.82
N PHE A 183 -3.38 10.96 -4.96
CA PHE A 183 -3.30 12.15 -4.09
C PHE A 183 -4.60 12.32 -3.29
N VAL A 184 -5.06 11.25 -2.66
CA VAL A 184 -6.25 11.27 -1.82
C VAL A 184 -5.84 10.98 -0.39
N ASP A 185 -6.26 11.83 0.54
CA ASP A 185 -6.07 11.55 1.97
C ASP A 185 -7.42 11.15 2.57
N VAL A 186 -7.48 9.97 3.18
CA VAL A 186 -8.62 9.49 3.96
C VAL A 186 -8.25 9.59 5.44
N ASN A 187 -8.95 10.42 6.18
CA ASN A 187 -8.68 10.66 7.60
C ASN A 187 -9.91 10.31 8.43
N ASP A 188 -9.71 9.54 9.49
CA ASP A 188 -10.69 9.30 10.56
C ASP A 188 -12.05 8.76 10.06
N ALA A 189 -12.04 7.88 9.04
CA ALA A 189 -13.25 7.21 8.57
C ALA A 189 -13.87 6.35 9.68
N VAL A 190 -15.18 6.41 9.86
CA VAL A 190 -15.88 5.60 10.89
C VAL A 190 -15.96 4.12 10.48
N GLY A 191 -16.01 3.84 9.19
CA GLY A 191 -15.90 2.50 8.61
C GLY A 191 -14.46 2.20 8.18
N GLU A 192 -14.33 1.52 7.05
CA GLU A 192 -13.03 1.25 6.42
C GLU A 192 -12.45 2.50 5.74
N GLY A 193 -11.12 2.60 5.69
CA GLY A 193 -10.45 3.69 4.97
C GLY A 193 -10.61 3.55 3.46
N ILE A 194 -10.15 2.42 2.93
CA ILE A 194 -10.38 1.99 1.54
C ILE A 194 -11.00 0.60 1.58
N PHE A 195 -12.15 0.45 0.92
CA PHE A 195 -12.88 -0.81 0.84
C PHE A 195 -13.12 -1.21 -0.62
N LEU A 196 -12.51 -2.31 -1.02
CA LEU A 196 -12.64 -2.91 -2.35
C LEU A 196 -13.29 -4.28 -2.21
N SER A 197 -14.42 -4.48 -2.88
CA SER A 197 -15.12 -5.76 -2.87
C SER A 197 -15.52 -6.24 -4.25
N SER A 198 -15.25 -7.51 -4.55
CA SER A 198 -15.58 -8.14 -5.83
C SER A 198 -15.07 -7.35 -7.04
N THR A 199 -13.91 -6.72 -6.92
CA THR A 199 -13.31 -5.89 -7.98
C THR A 199 -12.52 -6.73 -8.98
N THR A 200 -12.29 -6.18 -10.16
CA THR A 200 -11.51 -6.83 -11.24
C THR A 200 -10.67 -5.79 -11.99
N GLY A 201 -9.77 -6.23 -12.86
CA GLY A 201 -8.95 -5.31 -13.67
C GLY A 201 -7.98 -4.50 -12.83
N SER A 202 -7.46 -3.39 -13.37
CA SER A 202 -6.48 -2.55 -12.70
C SER A 202 -7.13 -1.54 -11.74
N LEU A 203 -6.66 -1.49 -10.49
CA LEU A 203 -7.04 -0.46 -9.53
C LEU A 203 -5.77 0.19 -8.98
N SER A 204 -5.58 1.48 -9.27
CA SER A 204 -4.39 2.23 -8.89
C SER A 204 -4.69 3.20 -7.75
N PHE A 205 -3.86 3.17 -6.72
CA PHE A 205 -3.85 4.08 -5.58
C PHE A 205 -2.45 4.66 -5.45
N LEU A 206 -2.19 5.85 -6.01
CA LEU A 206 -0.86 6.48 -5.98
C LEU A 206 -0.83 7.66 -5.03
N THR A 207 0.14 7.70 -4.11
CA THR A 207 0.25 8.79 -3.13
C THR A 207 -1.06 9.01 -2.37
N THR A 208 -1.77 7.91 -2.09
CA THR A 208 -3.03 7.91 -1.37
C THR A 208 -2.75 7.48 0.07
N ASN A 209 -3.25 8.26 1.04
CA ASN A 209 -2.96 8.06 2.45
C ASN A 209 -4.23 7.68 3.20
N VAL A 210 -4.12 6.73 4.11
CA VAL A 210 -5.21 6.33 5.02
C VAL A 210 -4.73 6.49 6.45
N THR A 211 -5.45 7.27 7.24
CA THR A 211 -5.12 7.56 8.63
C THR A 211 -6.33 7.30 9.52
N ASN A 212 -6.13 6.52 10.59
CA ASN A 212 -7.05 6.36 11.72
C ASN A 212 -8.49 5.96 11.36
N SER A 213 -8.67 5.07 10.39
CA SER A 213 -10.00 4.48 10.16
C SER A 213 -10.41 3.65 11.38
N ALA A 214 -11.65 3.79 11.86
CA ALA A 214 -12.12 3.04 13.02
C ALA A 214 -12.37 1.56 12.67
N GLY A 215 -12.75 1.27 11.42
CA GLY A 215 -12.74 -0.07 10.84
C GLY A 215 -11.35 -0.49 10.33
N ASN A 216 -11.31 -1.39 9.34
CA ASN A 216 -10.05 -1.77 8.71
C ASN A 216 -9.54 -0.63 7.80
N ALA A 217 -8.25 -0.29 7.83
CA ALA A 217 -7.73 0.83 7.05
C ALA A 217 -7.74 0.53 5.54
N PHE A 218 -7.31 -0.66 5.12
CA PHE A 218 -7.31 -1.08 3.73
C PHE A 218 -7.87 -2.50 3.56
N VAL A 219 -8.92 -2.64 2.74
CA VAL A 219 -9.61 -3.92 2.53
C VAL A 219 -9.70 -4.27 1.05
N VAL A 220 -9.34 -5.51 0.73
CA VAL A 220 -9.65 -6.19 -0.54
C VAL A 220 -10.38 -7.48 -0.21
N ASP A 221 -11.65 -7.58 -0.59
CA ASP A 221 -12.50 -8.75 -0.32
C ASP A 221 -13.13 -9.30 -1.61
N GLY A 222 -12.66 -10.45 -2.04
CA GLY A 222 -13.16 -11.12 -3.22
C GLY A 222 -12.63 -10.57 -4.55
N GLY A 223 -13.06 -11.21 -5.64
CA GLY A 223 -12.70 -10.81 -7.00
C GLY A 223 -11.29 -11.24 -7.43
N ASP A 224 -10.84 -10.59 -8.50
CA ASP A 224 -9.52 -10.78 -9.11
C ASP A 224 -8.90 -9.45 -9.55
N PRO A 225 -8.70 -8.49 -8.62
CA PRO A 225 -8.12 -7.21 -8.97
C PRO A 225 -6.59 -7.26 -9.10
N LEU A 226 -6.06 -6.42 -9.97
CA LEU A 226 -4.69 -5.95 -9.93
C LEU A 226 -4.66 -4.62 -9.18
N VAL A 227 -4.46 -4.68 -7.87
CA VAL A 227 -4.36 -3.50 -7.01
C VAL A 227 -2.91 -3.04 -6.94
N ARG A 228 -2.67 -1.77 -7.24
CA ARG A 228 -1.38 -1.11 -7.00
C ARG A 228 -1.58 0.01 -5.99
N PHE A 229 -1.01 -0.14 -4.79
CA PHE A 229 -0.98 0.89 -3.74
C PHE A 229 0.46 1.36 -3.58
N ASP A 230 0.81 2.45 -4.26
CA ASP A 230 2.20 2.87 -4.43
C ASP A 230 2.43 4.24 -3.78
N THR A 231 3.58 4.39 -3.12
CA THR A 231 4.04 5.59 -2.38
C THR A 231 3.05 6.17 -1.35
N GLY A 232 1.96 5.48 -1.05
CA GLY A 232 0.96 5.85 -0.05
C GLY A 232 1.33 5.35 1.34
N THR A 233 0.70 5.94 2.37
CA THR A 233 0.86 5.48 3.75
C THR A 233 -0.44 4.97 4.33
N ILE A 234 -0.37 3.88 5.09
CA ILE A 234 -1.46 3.43 5.97
C ILE A 234 -0.99 3.60 7.41
N THR A 235 -1.67 4.46 8.16
CA THR A 235 -1.47 4.65 9.60
C THR A 235 -2.75 4.27 10.32
N ASN A 236 -2.77 3.09 10.94
CA ASN A 236 -3.92 2.59 11.67
C ASN A 236 -3.69 2.69 13.18
N THR A 237 -4.59 3.41 13.84
CA THR A 237 -4.71 3.44 15.31
C THR A 237 -6.13 3.09 15.78
N GLY A 238 -7.00 2.71 14.82
CA GLY A 238 -8.38 2.31 15.08
C GLY A 238 -8.49 0.85 15.55
N ALA A 239 -9.71 0.37 15.74
CA ALA A 239 -9.93 -0.96 16.29
C ALA A 239 -9.76 -2.10 15.25
N GLY A 240 -9.77 -1.79 13.95
CA GLY A 240 -9.62 -2.76 12.87
C GLY A 240 -8.17 -3.11 12.53
N ARG A 241 -7.99 -3.81 11.41
CA ARG A 241 -6.70 -4.18 10.83
C ARG A 241 -6.15 -3.07 9.95
N ALA A 242 -4.83 -2.90 9.91
CA ALA A 242 -4.20 -2.00 8.94
C ALA A 242 -4.44 -2.49 7.50
N VAL A 243 -4.30 -3.79 7.27
CA VAL A 243 -4.55 -4.41 5.95
C VAL A 243 -5.32 -5.71 6.14
N LEU A 244 -6.41 -5.85 5.37
CA LEU A 244 -7.19 -7.07 5.22
C LEU A 244 -7.29 -7.43 3.73
N ILE A 245 -6.71 -8.56 3.33
CA ILE A 245 -6.86 -9.11 1.98
C ILE A 245 -7.49 -10.48 2.12
N GLN A 246 -8.66 -10.68 1.55
CA GLN A 246 -9.38 -11.95 1.71
C GLN A 246 -10.17 -12.40 0.48
N ASN A 247 -10.38 -13.72 0.40
CA ASN A 247 -11.31 -14.39 -0.53
C ASN A 247 -11.03 -14.12 -2.02
N THR A 248 -9.81 -13.77 -2.40
CA THR A 248 -9.48 -13.44 -3.79
C THR A 248 -9.20 -14.69 -4.62
N THR A 249 -9.53 -14.69 -5.91
CA THR A 249 -9.42 -15.91 -6.76
C THR A 249 -8.16 -15.94 -7.65
N GLY A 250 -7.53 -14.77 -7.88
CA GLY A 250 -6.30 -14.64 -8.66
C GLY A 250 -5.54 -13.32 -8.44
N SER A 251 -6.02 -12.49 -7.51
CA SER A 251 -5.65 -11.07 -7.40
C SER A 251 -4.15 -10.84 -7.26
N SER A 252 -3.67 -9.68 -7.68
CA SER A 252 -2.36 -9.18 -7.26
C SER A 252 -2.54 -7.87 -6.49
N VAL A 253 -2.33 -7.91 -5.18
CA VAL A 253 -2.28 -6.70 -4.34
C VAL A 253 -0.83 -6.33 -4.14
N ASN A 254 -0.38 -5.26 -4.78
CA ASN A 254 0.99 -4.79 -4.71
C ASN A 254 1.07 -3.45 -3.99
N MET A 255 1.66 -3.47 -2.80
CA MET A 255 1.90 -2.30 -1.95
C MET A 255 3.40 -1.96 -1.85
N THR A 256 4.19 -2.30 -2.88
CA THR A 256 5.62 -1.97 -2.94
C THR A 256 5.81 -0.45 -2.85
N GLY A 257 6.79 0.00 -2.06
CA GLY A 257 7.07 1.42 -1.85
C GLY A 257 6.09 2.14 -0.92
N SER A 258 5.05 1.47 -0.44
CA SER A 258 4.18 2.00 0.61
C SER A 258 4.79 1.82 2.01
N THR A 259 4.21 2.50 2.99
CA THR A 259 4.53 2.31 4.41
C THR A 259 3.27 1.99 5.19
N ILE A 260 3.32 0.95 6.02
CA ILE A 260 2.19 0.48 6.82
C ILE A 260 2.59 0.53 8.29
N THR A 261 1.89 1.35 9.07
CA THR A 261 2.03 1.45 10.52
C THR A 261 0.72 1.09 11.19
N ASP A 262 0.75 0.08 12.06
CA ASP A 262 -0.38 -0.35 12.87
C ASP A 262 -0.04 -0.17 14.36
N THR A 263 -0.90 0.47 15.15
CA THR A 263 -0.61 0.78 16.55
C THR A 263 -1.84 0.58 17.44
N ASN A 264 -1.76 -0.37 18.37
CA ASN A 264 -2.84 -0.76 19.28
C ASN A 264 -4.11 -1.25 18.55
N SER A 265 -3.90 -1.94 17.44
CA SER A 265 -4.93 -2.35 16.46
C SER A 265 -4.82 -3.86 16.15
N GLN A 266 -5.53 -4.38 15.15
CA GLN A 266 -5.58 -5.84 14.88
C GLN A 266 -4.50 -6.37 13.92
N GLY A 267 -3.46 -5.59 13.61
CA GLY A 267 -2.38 -6.05 12.74
C GLY A 267 -2.81 -6.23 11.28
N ILE A 268 -2.29 -7.27 10.63
CA ILE A 268 -2.51 -7.58 9.20
C ILE A 268 -3.09 -9.00 9.06
N LEU A 269 -4.11 -9.15 8.22
CA LEU A 269 -4.66 -10.46 7.84
C LEU A 269 -4.69 -10.63 6.33
N ILE A 270 -4.15 -11.75 5.87
CA ILE A 270 -4.24 -12.23 4.50
C ILE A 270 -4.85 -13.63 4.53
N SER A 271 -6.07 -13.78 4.02
CA SER A 271 -6.86 -15.01 4.19
C SER A 271 -7.46 -15.52 2.89
N ASN A 272 -7.40 -16.83 2.62
CA ASN A 272 -8.12 -17.46 1.50
C ASN A 272 -7.82 -16.80 0.13
N ILE A 273 -6.56 -16.46 -0.13
CA ILE A 273 -6.17 -15.83 -1.38
C ILE A 273 -5.75 -16.84 -2.45
N GLY A 274 -6.10 -16.55 -3.70
CA GLY A 274 -5.73 -17.32 -4.88
C GLY A 274 -4.50 -16.79 -5.62
N GLY A 275 -4.22 -15.49 -5.48
CA GLY A 275 -3.10 -14.81 -6.14
C GLY A 275 -2.04 -14.27 -5.16
N GLY A 276 -1.46 -13.11 -5.48
CA GLY A 276 -0.35 -12.54 -4.73
C GLY A 276 -0.70 -11.33 -3.85
N ALA A 277 0.03 -11.17 -2.75
CA ALA A 277 0.05 -9.95 -1.94
C ALA A 277 1.50 -9.56 -1.63
N VAL A 278 1.88 -8.32 -1.95
CA VAL A 278 3.19 -7.76 -1.59
C VAL A 278 2.94 -6.56 -0.70
N LEU A 279 3.44 -6.63 0.53
CA LEU A 279 3.42 -5.53 1.49
C LEU A 279 4.85 -5.06 1.74
N ASP A 280 5.01 -3.77 1.99
CA ASP A 280 6.32 -3.14 2.13
C ASP A 280 6.33 -2.23 3.35
N ASN A 281 7.49 -2.12 3.98
CA ASN A 281 7.76 -1.23 5.11
C ASN A 281 6.71 -1.32 6.23
N VAL A 282 6.46 -2.55 6.70
CA VAL A 282 5.48 -2.85 7.74
C VAL A 282 6.08 -2.66 9.14
N THR A 283 5.39 -1.89 9.98
CA THR A 283 5.63 -1.74 11.42
C THR A 283 4.33 -1.94 12.18
N ILE A 284 4.30 -2.86 13.13
CA ILE A 284 3.13 -3.19 13.95
C ILE A 284 3.54 -3.06 15.42
N THR A 285 2.81 -2.26 16.20
CA THR A 285 3.08 -2.03 17.62
C THR A 285 1.82 -2.28 18.46
N GLY A 286 1.93 -3.11 19.49
CA GLY A 286 0.85 -3.34 20.46
C GLY A 286 -0.39 -3.98 19.85
N SER A 287 -0.26 -4.82 18.82
CA SER A 287 -1.44 -5.42 18.20
C SER A 287 -2.27 -6.19 19.21
N THR A 288 -3.59 -6.02 19.18
CA THR A 288 -4.55 -6.73 20.06
C THR A 288 -4.81 -8.18 19.62
N ASN A 289 -4.20 -8.58 18.51
CA ASN A 289 -4.29 -9.89 17.87
C ASN A 289 -2.86 -10.36 17.51
N GLU A 290 -2.76 -11.24 16.53
CA GLU A 290 -1.53 -11.53 15.81
C GLU A 290 -1.03 -10.28 15.09
N GLY A 291 0.30 -10.13 15.01
CA GLY A 291 0.88 -9.04 14.23
C GLY A 291 0.58 -9.22 12.74
N ILE A 292 1.06 -10.34 12.17
CA ILE A 292 0.80 -10.73 10.78
C ILE A 292 0.20 -12.13 10.79
N HIS A 293 -1.00 -12.28 10.25
CA HIS A 293 -1.66 -13.57 10.08
C HIS A 293 -1.87 -13.85 8.59
N VAL A 294 -1.31 -14.95 8.10
CA VAL A 294 -1.55 -15.49 6.76
C VAL A 294 -2.21 -16.86 6.90
N THR A 295 -3.45 -17.00 6.38
CA THR A 295 -4.20 -18.25 6.53
C THR A 295 -4.95 -18.70 5.29
N GLY A 296 -5.02 -20.01 5.10
CA GLY A 296 -5.69 -20.62 3.95
C GLY A 296 -4.99 -20.30 2.63
N GLY A 297 -5.73 -20.22 1.54
CA GLY A 297 -5.17 -19.87 0.23
C GLY A 297 -4.65 -21.06 -0.57
N THR A 298 -4.41 -20.81 -1.86
CA THR A 298 -4.10 -21.86 -2.83
C THR A 298 -2.59 -22.06 -3.00
N ALA A 299 -2.18 -23.15 -3.64
CA ALA A 299 -0.78 -23.41 -3.97
C ALA A 299 -0.13 -22.33 -4.86
N ASN A 300 -0.93 -21.55 -5.58
CA ASN A 300 -0.45 -20.45 -6.43
C ASN A 300 -0.31 -19.13 -5.66
N ALA A 301 -0.77 -19.07 -4.41
CA ALA A 301 -0.73 -17.85 -3.64
C ALA A 301 0.69 -17.46 -3.25
N ILE A 302 1.04 -16.18 -3.37
CA ILE A 302 2.36 -15.66 -3.00
C ILE A 302 2.19 -14.43 -2.12
N VAL A 303 2.53 -14.55 -0.85
CA VAL A 303 2.56 -13.44 0.09
C VAL A 303 4.00 -13.04 0.34
N THR A 304 4.33 -11.76 0.20
CA THR A 304 5.68 -11.24 0.40
C THR A 304 5.64 -9.98 1.26
N PHE A 305 6.45 -9.97 2.31
CA PHE A 305 6.76 -8.78 3.10
C PHE A 305 8.17 -8.30 2.76
N ARG A 306 8.29 -7.02 2.40
CA ARG A 306 9.54 -6.38 1.99
C ARG A 306 9.85 -5.20 2.89
N ASN A 307 11.13 -4.80 2.87
CA ASN A 307 11.62 -3.66 3.63
C ASN A 307 12.45 -2.73 2.72
N THR A 308 11.83 -2.16 1.69
CA THR A 308 12.57 -1.33 0.71
C THR A 308 13.11 -0.02 1.28
N ALA A 309 12.46 0.52 2.32
CA ALA A 309 12.79 1.77 2.98
C ALA A 309 13.05 1.63 4.49
N GLN A 310 12.99 0.41 5.05
CA GLN A 310 13.29 0.12 6.45
C GLN A 310 14.25 -1.07 6.58
N ALA A 311 14.82 -1.26 7.78
CA ALA A 311 15.80 -2.32 7.99
C ALA A 311 15.18 -3.73 8.14
N ALA A 312 13.97 -3.80 8.68
CA ALA A 312 13.27 -5.05 8.98
C ALA A 312 11.76 -4.79 9.07
N THR A 313 10.95 -5.83 8.87
CA THR A 313 9.54 -5.82 9.26
C THR A 313 9.50 -5.89 10.78
N VAL A 314 8.92 -4.87 11.41
CA VAL A 314 8.93 -4.73 12.87
C VAL A 314 7.57 -5.12 13.44
N ILE A 315 7.59 -6.01 14.43
CA ILE A 315 6.40 -6.41 15.18
C ILE A 315 6.75 -6.31 16.66
N ASP A 316 6.20 -5.31 17.35
CA ASP A 316 6.46 -5.03 18.75
C ASP A 316 5.21 -5.30 19.58
N SER A 317 5.31 -6.12 20.61
CA SER A 317 4.25 -6.28 21.63
C SER A 317 2.89 -6.76 21.10
N ALA A 318 2.85 -7.60 20.06
CA ALA A 318 1.62 -8.31 19.69
C ALA A 318 1.10 -9.16 20.87
N THR A 319 -0.21 -9.14 21.13
CA THR A 319 -0.84 -9.91 22.21
C THR A 319 -0.88 -11.40 21.90
N ASP A 320 -1.06 -11.76 20.63
CA ASP A 320 -0.96 -13.12 20.13
C ASP A 320 0.31 -13.31 19.26
N ALA A 321 0.39 -14.39 18.50
CA ALA A 321 1.57 -14.72 17.70
C ALA A 321 2.03 -13.53 16.84
N SER A 322 3.32 -13.19 16.89
CA SER A 322 3.79 -12.00 16.14
C SER A 322 3.68 -12.24 14.63
N VAL A 323 4.06 -13.42 14.17
CA VAL A 323 3.76 -13.93 12.83
C VAL A 323 3.05 -15.28 12.97
N PHE A 324 1.89 -15.42 12.34
CA PHE A 324 1.14 -16.66 12.27
C PHE A 324 0.88 -17.06 10.83
N VAL A 325 1.35 -18.26 10.44
CA VAL A 325 1.08 -18.86 9.14
C VAL A 325 0.33 -20.16 9.34
N GLU A 326 -0.93 -20.22 8.92
CA GLU A 326 -1.83 -21.33 9.18
C GLU A 326 -2.46 -21.88 7.89
N ASN A 327 -2.59 -23.21 7.76
CA ASN A 327 -3.35 -23.86 6.67
C ASN A 327 -2.95 -23.37 5.26
N TYR A 328 -1.67 -23.01 5.08
CA TYR A 328 -1.20 -22.29 3.89
C TYR A 328 -0.50 -23.23 2.90
N GLN A 329 -0.93 -23.20 1.64
CA GLN A 329 -0.40 -24.04 0.56
C GLN A 329 0.57 -23.30 -0.36
N GLY A 330 0.56 -21.97 -0.34
CA GLY A 330 1.32 -21.12 -1.25
C GLY A 330 2.76 -20.86 -0.79
N VAL A 331 3.29 -19.72 -1.20
CA VAL A 331 4.59 -19.19 -0.76
C VAL A 331 4.39 -17.99 0.15
N PHE A 332 4.94 -18.04 1.36
CA PHE A 332 5.02 -16.93 2.29
C PHE A 332 6.49 -16.52 2.44
N GLN A 333 6.79 -15.27 2.13
CA GLN A 333 8.14 -14.74 2.16
C GLN A 333 8.20 -13.46 2.98
N MET A 334 9.24 -13.32 3.79
CA MET A 334 9.55 -12.07 4.47
C MET A 334 11.01 -11.71 4.22
N GLN A 335 11.29 -10.43 4.08
CA GLN A 335 12.63 -9.88 4.23
C GLN A 335 12.82 -9.47 5.69
N ASP A 336 14.02 -9.67 6.25
CA ASP A 336 14.47 -9.27 7.60
C ASP A 336 13.35 -9.01 8.64
N VAL A 337 13.26 -9.84 9.68
CA VAL A 337 12.16 -9.79 10.66
C VAL A 337 12.69 -9.42 12.04
N SER A 338 12.07 -8.41 12.67
CA SER A 338 12.37 -7.99 14.04
C SER A 338 11.11 -8.05 14.91
N ILE A 339 11.02 -9.10 15.72
CA ILE A 339 9.98 -9.28 16.73
C ILE A 339 10.52 -8.79 18.08
N LEU A 340 9.88 -7.76 18.62
CA LEU A 340 10.28 -7.08 19.84
C LEU A 340 9.20 -7.26 20.91
N ASN A 341 9.64 -7.43 22.16
CA ASN A 341 8.76 -7.47 23.34
C ASN A 341 7.50 -8.36 23.15
N ARG A 342 7.62 -9.50 22.45
CA ARG A 342 6.45 -10.36 22.16
C ARG A 342 5.71 -10.73 23.45
N ASN A 343 4.39 -10.86 23.42
CA ASN A 343 3.60 -11.34 24.56
C ASN A 343 3.11 -12.79 24.39
N SER A 344 3.15 -13.32 23.17
CA SER A 344 2.85 -14.72 22.82
C SER A 344 3.97 -15.29 21.95
N THR A 345 3.75 -16.44 21.30
CA THR A 345 4.71 -17.06 20.37
C THR A 345 5.26 -16.07 19.34
N GLY A 346 6.56 -16.14 19.05
CA GLY A 346 7.18 -15.22 18.09
C GLY A 346 6.71 -15.50 16.66
N ILE A 347 7.05 -16.69 16.16
CA ILE A 347 6.59 -17.18 14.87
C ILE A 347 5.87 -18.51 15.09
N LEU A 348 4.57 -18.54 14.79
CA LEU A 348 3.74 -19.75 14.84
C LEU A 348 3.46 -20.23 13.42
N ILE A 349 3.72 -21.51 13.16
CA ILE A 349 3.53 -22.14 11.85
C ILE A 349 2.71 -23.41 12.06
N GLU A 350 1.51 -23.45 11.48
CA GLU A 350 0.61 -24.59 11.65
C GLU A 350 0.02 -25.05 10.31
N ASN A 351 -0.03 -26.37 10.09
CA ASN A 351 -0.65 -26.95 8.90
C ASN A 351 -0.09 -26.39 7.58
N LEU A 352 1.19 -25.99 7.56
CA LEU A 352 1.85 -25.50 6.37
C LEU A 352 2.15 -26.69 5.44
N SER A 353 1.66 -26.63 4.20
CA SER A 353 2.00 -27.57 3.12
C SER A 353 2.76 -26.88 1.98
N GLY A 354 2.74 -25.53 1.97
CA GLY A 354 3.49 -24.70 1.05
C GLY A 354 4.92 -24.42 1.51
N ASN A 355 5.40 -23.20 1.24
CA ASN A 355 6.74 -22.76 1.61
C ASN A 355 6.66 -21.48 2.45
N MET A 356 7.42 -21.44 3.54
CA MET A 356 7.73 -20.23 4.29
C MET A 356 9.22 -19.94 4.17
N SER A 357 9.58 -18.69 3.90
CA SER A 357 10.98 -18.27 3.94
C SER A 357 11.17 -16.88 4.51
N VAL A 358 12.24 -16.72 5.30
CA VAL A 358 12.77 -15.41 5.64
C VAL A 358 14.11 -15.22 4.93
N VAL A 359 14.16 -14.19 4.08
CA VAL A 359 15.37 -13.73 3.39
C VAL A 359 15.98 -12.62 4.22
N GLY A 360 17.14 -12.88 4.82
CA GLY A 360 17.74 -11.98 5.80
C GLY A 360 17.65 -12.53 7.22
N ASN A 361 17.83 -11.66 8.21
CA ASN A 361 17.92 -12.05 9.61
C ASN A 361 16.54 -12.08 10.28
N THR A 362 16.40 -12.91 11.29
CA THR A 362 15.25 -12.96 12.18
C THR A 362 15.73 -12.72 13.61
N THR A 363 15.22 -11.70 14.28
CA THR A 363 15.47 -11.44 15.69
C THR A 363 14.17 -11.46 16.48
N ILE A 364 14.15 -12.21 17.59
CA ILE A 364 12.98 -12.39 18.45
C ILE A 364 13.40 -12.10 19.91
N THR A 365 12.70 -11.18 20.55
CA THR A 365 12.89 -10.88 21.99
C THR A 365 11.58 -10.94 22.75
N ASN A 366 11.66 -11.43 24.00
CA ASN A 366 10.51 -11.50 24.90
C ASN A 366 10.10 -10.15 25.45
N GLY A 367 8.78 -9.97 25.62
CA GLY A 367 8.19 -8.95 26.49
C GLY A 367 8.13 -9.40 27.94
N GLY A 368 7.65 -8.51 28.81
CA GLY A 368 7.54 -8.78 30.25
C GLY A 368 6.44 -9.77 30.65
N SER A 369 5.50 -10.10 29.75
CA SER A 369 4.25 -10.80 30.05
C SER A 369 4.05 -12.12 29.29
N VAL A 370 5.12 -12.71 28.75
CA VAL A 370 5.03 -13.97 27.98
C VAL A 370 4.66 -15.15 28.88
N LEU A 371 3.63 -15.92 28.52
CA LEU A 371 3.23 -17.13 29.25
C LEU A 371 4.32 -18.22 29.14
N ALA A 372 4.46 -19.04 30.19
CA ALA A 372 5.51 -20.07 30.30
C ALA A 372 5.47 -21.16 29.23
N THR A 373 4.41 -21.23 28.42
CA THR A 373 4.27 -22.18 27.32
C THR A 373 4.70 -21.61 25.98
N GLU A 374 4.94 -20.29 25.87
CA GLU A 374 5.09 -19.65 24.56
C GLU A 374 6.52 -19.71 24.01
N HIS A 375 6.61 -20.13 22.76
CA HIS A 375 7.87 -20.43 22.09
C HIS A 375 8.42 -19.23 21.31
N GLY A 376 9.73 -19.20 21.05
CA GLY A 376 10.28 -18.23 20.10
C GLY A 376 9.76 -18.50 18.69
N ILE A 377 9.90 -19.74 18.23
CA ILE A 377 9.33 -20.28 17.00
C ILE A 377 8.64 -21.61 17.35
N ASP A 378 7.41 -21.78 16.90
CA ASP A 378 6.64 -23.03 17.06
C ASP A 378 6.17 -23.55 15.70
N VAL A 379 6.29 -24.86 15.49
CA VAL A 379 6.00 -25.51 14.21
C VAL A 379 5.18 -26.77 14.46
N ASN A 380 3.94 -26.77 13.94
CA ASN A 380 2.95 -27.81 14.20
C ASN A 380 2.38 -28.37 12.89
N ASN A 381 2.27 -29.70 12.81
CA ASN A 381 1.61 -30.43 11.70
C ASN A 381 1.99 -29.95 10.27
N THR A 382 3.26 -29.62 10.06
CA THR A 382 3.77 -29.01 8.83
C THR A 382 4.48 -30.03 7.93
N SER A 383 4.03 -30.13 6.69
CA SER A 383 4.64 -30.95 5.62
C SER A 383 5.40 -30.10 4.59
N GLY A 384 5.25 -28.77 4.66
CA GLY A 384 5.90 -27.80 3.79
C GLY A 384 7.37 -27.55 4.09
N ASN A 385 7.95 -26.54 3.44
CA ASN A 385 9.35 -26.14 3.65
C ASN A 385 9.42 -24.81 4.39
N ILE A 386 10.20 -24.76 5.46
CA ILE A 386 10.51 -23.55 6.21
C ILE A 386 12.01 -23.25 6.05
N ALA A 387 12.36 -22.05 5.59
CA ALA A 387 13.74 -21.70 5.29
C ALA A 387 14.13 -20.29 5.76
N PHE A 388 15.13 -20.21 6.63
CA PHE A 388 15.77 -18.97 7.05
C PHE A 388 17.14 -18.83 6.37
N SER A 389 17.27 -17.83 5.49
CA SER A 389 18.51 -17.63 4.72
C SER A 389 19.59 -16.89 5.49
N GLY A 390 19.21 -16.04 6.46
CA GLY A 390 20.13 -15.35 7.35
C GLY A 390 20.19 -15.97 8.74
N ASN A 391 20.58 -15.16 9.72
CA ASN A 391 20.70 -15.60 11.11
C ASN A 391 19.34 -15.64 11.81
N ILE A 392 19.18 -16.55 12.76
CA ILE A 392 18.07 -16.53 13.72
C ILE A 392 18.66 -16.17 15.08
N GLY A 393 18.13 -15.13 15.72
CA GLY A 393 18.46 -14.74 17.08
C GLY A 393 17.22 -14.75 17.95
N ILE A 394 17.17 -15.63 18.95
CA ILE A 394 16.09 -15.70 19.94
C ILE A 394 16.71 -15.40 21.31
N THR A 395 16.25 -14.31 21.94
CA THR A 395 16.72 -13.88 23.26
C THR A 395 15.57 -13.85 24.23
N GLY A 396 15.61 -14.75 25.21
CA GLY A 396 14.48 -15.03 26.07
C GLY A 396 13.43 -15.87 25.33
N SER A 397 12.87 -16.85 26.03
CA SER A 397 11.59 -17.49 25.73
C SER A 397 11.04 -18.05 27.02
N ALA A 398 9.74 -17.86 27.27
CA ALA A 398 9.13 -18.34 28.50
C ALA A 398 8.82 -19.84 28.40
N GLY A 399 8.63 -20.38 27.19
CA GLY A 399 8.78 -21.80 26.85
C GLY A 399 10.12 -22.08 26.14
N GLN A 400 10.05 -22.88 25.07
CA GLN A 400 11.20 -23.26 24.23
C GLN A 400 11.63 -22.16 23.26
N GLY A 401 12.87 -22.23 22.78
CA GLY A 401 13.36 -21.35 21.71
C GLY A 401 12.73 -21.70 20.36
N ILE A 402 13.00 -22.90 19.84
CA ILE A 402 12.37 -23.47 18.65
C ILE A 402 11.73 -24.81 19.04
N SER A 403 10.45 -24.98 18.72
CA SER A 403 9.67 -26.17 19.06
C SER A 403 9.13 -26.94 17.85
N PHE A 404 9.14 -28.26 17.98
CA PHE A 404 8.48 -29.27 17.13
C PHE A 404 7.97 -30.39 18.06
N ASP A 405 7.00 -30.07 18.92
CA ASP A 405 6.59 -30.97 20.02
C ASP A 405 5.11 -31.40 19.98
N THR A 406 4.33 -30.90 19.03
CA THR A 406 2.93 -31.29 18.83
C THR A 406 2.74 -32.48 17.86
N GLY A 407 3.79 -32.86 17.14
CA GLY A 407 3.81 -33.98 16.19
C GLY A 407 3.25 -33.65 14.80
N GLY A 408 3.47 -34.55 13.84
CA GLY A 408 2.93 -34.45 12.48
C GLY A 408 3.76 -33.61 11.51
N ASN A 409 4.88 -33.05 11.95
CA ASN A 409 5.84 -32.39 11.07
C ASN A 409 6.63 -33.43 10.23
N THR A 410 6.52 -33.30 8.92
CA THR A 410 7.20 -34.17 7.93
C THR A 410 7.97 -33.36 6.90
N GLY A 411 7.88 -32.04 6.98
CA GLY A 411 8.48 -31.09 6.08
C GLY A 411 9.98 -30.88 6.30
N THR A 412 10.49 -29.76 5.79
CA THR A 412 11.89 -29.36 5.99
C THR A 412 11.98 -28.08 6.79
N PHE A 413 12.96 -27.99 7.70
CA PHE A 413 13.32 -26.77 8.41
C PHE A 413 14.79 -26.49 8.20
N ASN A 414 15.10 -25.41 7.49
CA ASN A 414 16.46 -25.08 7.08
C ASN A 414 16.87 -23.70 7.59
N VAL A 415 18.03 -23.61 8.21
CA VAL A 415 18.67 -22.34 8.58
C VAL A 415 20.07 -22.31 7.99
N LEU A 416 20.33 -21.39 7.06
CA LEU A 416 21.65 -21.25 6.43
C LEU A 416 22.63 -20.47 7.30
N GLY A 417 22.13 -19.46 8.01
CA GLY A 417 22.95 -18.62 8.90
C GLY A 417 23.24 -19.26 10.25
N THR A 418 23.63 -18.42 11.22
CA THR A 418 23.82 -18.84 12.60
C THR A 418 22.49 -18.76 13.35
N THR A 419 22.14 -19.83 14.06
CA THR A 419 21.05 -19.86 15.03
C THR A 419 21.61 -19.61 16.42
N THR A 420 21.25 -18.49 17.03
CA THR A 420 21.60 -18.12 18.40
C THR A 420 20.34 -18.12 19.24
N ILE A 421 20.25 -19.01 20.22
CA ILE A 421 19.12 -19.08 21.16
C ILE A 421 19.70 -18.97 22.56
N SER A 422 19.20 -18.03 23.35
CA SER A 422 19.70 -17.80 24.70
C SER A 422 18.58 -17.43 25.67
N GLY A 423 18.76 -17.84 26.92
CA GLY A 423 17.89 -17.41 28.03
C GLY A 423 16.46 -17.96 27.99
N THR A 424 16.24 -19.11 27.35
CA THR A 424 14.95 -19.81 27.36
C THR A 424 14.69 -20.44 28.73
N ALA A 425 13.43 -20.54 29.15
CA ALA A 425 13.07 -21.22 30.39
C ALA A 425 12.98 -22.75 30.23
N ALA A 426 12.71 -23.24 29.02
CA ALA A 426 12.73 -24.65 28.64
C ALA A 426 13.91 -24.95 27.69
N GLU A 427 13.81 -25.99 26.85
CA GLU A 427 14.80 -26.31 25.82
C GLU A 427 15.05 -25.11 24.88
N ALA A 428 16.30 -24.92 24.47
CA ALA A 428 16.59 -23.94 23.42
C ALA A 428 16.07 -24.45 22.06
N PHE A 429 16.15 -25.76 21.83
CA PHE A 429 15.68 -26.41 20.61
C PHE A 429 15.12 -27.80 20.95
N ILE A 430 13.93 -28.13 20.44
CA ILE A 430 13.29 -29.41 20.72
C ILE A 430 12.63 -30.03 19.48
N VAL A 431 12.70 -31.36 19.39
CA VAL A 431 11.95 -32.19 18.44
C VAL A 431 11.42 -33.42 19.19
N LEU A 432 10.09 -33.57 19.30
CA LEU A 432 9.45 -34.68 20.01
C LEU A 432 8.38 -35.36 19.18
N ASN A 433 8.49 -36.68 19.03
CA ASN A 433 7.53 -37.52 18.30
C ASN A 433 7.28 -37.01 16.87
N ASP A 434 8.35 -36.50 16.26
CA ASP A 434 8.23 -35.73 15.04
C ASP A 434 9.38 -35.94 14.07
N SER A 435 9.08 -35.93 12.77
CA SER A 435 9.98 -36.38 11.70
C SER A 435 10.38 -35.33 10.66
N PRO A 436 10.59 -34.03 11.00
CA PRO A 436 11.04 -33.06 10.02
C PRO A 436 12.49 -33.30 9.61
N LEU A 437 12.84 -32.97 8.37
CA LEU A 437 14.23 -32.84 7.95
C LEU A 437 14.77 -31.49 8.41
N ILE A 438 15.61 -31.50 9.45
CA ILE A 438 16.21 -30.29 10.02
C ILE A 438 17.64 -30.12 9.48
N ARG A 439 17.94 -28.94 8.94
CA ARG A 439 19.30 -28.53 8.55
C ARG A 439 19.63 -27.20 9.16
N MET A 440 20.62 -27.18 10.03
CA MET A 440 21.07 -25.97 10.71
C MET A 440 22.48 -25.65 10.26
N GLY A 441 22.77 -24.37 10.06
CA GLY A 441 24.13 -23.85 9.93
C GLY A 441 24.87 -23.94 11.26
N ASN A 442 25.45 -22.83 11.72
CA ASN A 442 26.04 -22.79 13.05
C ASN A 442 24.94 -22.67 14.12
N MET A 443 25.11 -23.32 15.26
CA MET A 443 24.19 -23.22 16.40
C MET A 443 24.93 -22.79 17.67
N ILE A 444 24.39 -21.79 18.35
CA ILE A 444 24.82 -21.33 19.68
C ILE A 444 23.58 -21.37 20.56
N LEU A 445 23.47 -22.39 21.40
CA LEU A 445 22.27 -22.68 22.18
C LEU A 445 22.57 -22.60 23.68
N SER A 446 21.73 -21.90 24.42
CA SER A 446 21.70 -21.94 25.88
C SER A 446 20.28 -21.78 26.41
N ASN A 447 20.02 -22.39 27.56
CA ASN A 447 18.81 -22.17 28.34
C ASN A 447 19.18 -21.80 29.79
N ASN A 448 18.20 -21.28 30.52
CA ASN A 448 18.31 -20.97 31.95
C ASN A 448 17.77 -22.11 32.83
N SER A 449 17.26 -23.18 32.22
CA SER A 449 16.66 -24.31 32.92
C SER A 449 17.70 -25.12 33.68
N THR A 450 17.33 -25.57 34.88
CA THR A 450 18.10 -26.55 35.65
C THR A 450 17.52 -27.96 35.55
N THR A 451 16.36 -28.11 34.91
CA THR A 451 15.60 -29.37 34.85
C THR A 451 15.42 -29.90 33.43
N THR A 452 15.69 -29.07 32.40
CA THR A 452 15.57 -29.45 30.99
C THR A 452 16.88 -29.35 30.25
N SER A 453 17.01 -30.12 29.17
CA SER A 453 18.20 -30.08 28.32
C SER A 453 18.24 -28.81 27.47
N VAL A 454 19.42 -28.41 27.00
CA VAL A 454 19.52 -27.31 26.02
C VAL A 454 18.95 -27.74 24.65
N LEU A 455 19.20 -28.99 24.26
CA LEU A 455 18.76 -29.60 23.00
C LEU A 455 18.13 -30.96 23.31
N GLN A 456 16.87 -31.14 22.92
CA GLN A 456 16.18 -32.42 23.04
C GLN A 456 15.71 -32.91 21.68
N ILE A 457 16.16 -34.10 21.29
CA ILE A 457 15.70 -34.77 20.06
C ILE A 457 15.23 -36.16 20.45
N ASN A 458 13.93 -36.39 20.35
CA ASN A 458 13.28 -37.68 20.51
C ASN A 458 12.33 -37.90 19.34
N ASN A 459 12.91 -38.20 18.18
CA ASN A 459 12.17 -38.44 16.94
C ASN A 459 11.73 -39.91 16.86
N ALA A 460 10.51 -40.13 16.37
CA ALA A 460 10.04 -41.43 15.89
C ALA A 460 10.55 -41.70 14.45
N GLY A 461 11.87 -41.78 14.25
CA GLY A 461 12.50 -42.17 12.98
C GLY A 461 12.94 -41.02 12.10
#